data_AF-A0A964RL00-F1
#
_entry.id   AF-A0A964RL00-F1
#
_cell.length_a   1.000
_cell.length_b   1.000
_cell.length_c   1.000
_cell.angle_alpha   90.00
_cell.angle_beta   90.00
_cell.angle_gamma   90.00
#
_symmetry.space_group_name_H-M   'P 1'
#
loop_
_entity.id
_entity.type
_entity.pdbx_description
1 polymer ?
#
loop_
_entity_poly.entity_id
_entity_poly.type
_entity_poly.pdbx_seq_one_letter_code
_entity_poly.pdbx_strand_id
1 'polypeptide(L)'
;MGTLVTEYLKEKGYGVNLLRIDKSNSYIFEDCYIRANQANEIAKVSAVELYVEIHINAGGGSGSEVCVTGKSEVANQYAAKISTSLSSALSLPNRGVKTRNLIVLNNTVMPAILVECLFADSYDADVYNSEVIARAIVNGLVGVDNSNDGEWKFGWNRNDVGWWYCNDTKNKYYYTSQNGWKEIDEEWYIFDSRGYALQNSWCYDEEIKSWYYLDSNCKMVRGNKGKPLWIWIDSGCYAFNEHGQMYCDCITPDGYRVGINGEWLEI
;
A
#
# COMPACT_ATOMS: atom_id res chain seq x y z
N MET A 1 6.60 3.93 6.28
CA MET A 1 6.09 2.78 7.06
C MET A 1 5.14 3.21 8.18
N GLY A 2 5.62 3.90 9.24
CA GLY A 2 4.78 4.26 10.39
C GLY A 2 3.50 5.06 10.06
N THR A 3 3.57 5.95 9.07
CA THR A 3 2.39 6.68 8.57
C THR A 3 1.31 5.76 8.00
N LEU A 4 1.68 4.78 7.17
CA LEU A 4 0.72 3.83 6.56
C LEU A 4 0.08 2.93 7.61
N VAL A 5 0.87 2.43 8.57
CA VAL A 5 0.33 1.66 9.71
C VAL A 5 -0.67 2.49 10.51
N THR A 6 -0.37 3.78 10.72
CA THR A 6 -1.28 4.70 11.41
C THR A 6 -2.57 4.92 10.62
N GLU A 7 -2.48 5.08 9.31
CA GLU A 7 -3.63 5.27 8.42
C GLU A 7 -4.57 4.07 8.47
N TYR A 8 -4.08 2.86 8.23
CA TYR A 8 -4.96 1.68 8.20
C TYR A 8 -5.55 1.30 9.57
N LEU A 9 -4.81 1.54 10.67
CA LEU A 9 -5.37 1.33 12.00
C LEU A 9 -6.52 2.32 12.26
N LYS A 10 -6.38 3.58 11.85
CA LYS A 10 -7.45 4.58 11.95
C LYS A 10 -8.65 4.25 11.05
N GLU A 11 -8.42 3.76 9.84
CA GLU A 11 -9.49 3.26 8.94
C GLU A 11 -10.30 2.14 9.60
N LYS A 12 -9.64 1.28 10.40
CA LYS A 12 -10.28 0.22 11.19
C LYS A 12 -10.86 0.68 12.53
N GLY A 13 -10.85 1.98 12.82
CA GLY A 13 -11.44 2.56 14.03
C GLY A 13 -10.56 2.51 15.27
N TYR A 14 -9.27 2.18 15.14
CA TYR A 14 -8.33 2.15 16.27
C TYR A 14 -7.72 3.52 16.54
N GLY A 15 -7.55 3.85 17.82
CA GLY A 15 -6.79 5.02 18.26
C GLY A 15 -5.29 4.80 18.06
N VAL A 16 -4.61 5.75 17.41
CA VAL A 16 -3.16 5.65 17.13
C VAL A 16 -2.44 6.95 17.43
N ASN A 17 -1.32 6.85 18.15
CA ASN A 17 -0.37 7.93 18.35
C ASN A 17 0.92 7.63 17.58
N LEU A 18 1.22 8.44 16.55
CA LEU A 18 2.44 8.28 15.76
C LEU A 18 3.59 9.05 16.42
N LEU A 19 4.64 8.33 16.82
CA LEU A 19 5.89 8.92 17.32
C LEU A 19 6.95 8.91 16.21
N ARG A 20 7.54 10.08 15.93
CA ARG A 20 8.61 10.23 14.94
C ARG A 20 9.67 11.20 15.46
N ILE A 21 10.93 10.77 15.41
CA ILE A 21 12.09 11.63 15.72
C ILE A 21 12.82 11.91 14.41
N ASP A 22 12.68 13.13 13.90
CA ASP A 22 13.27 13.56 12.61
C ASP A 22 14.64 14.24 12.76
N LYS A 23 15.26 14.18 13.95
CA LYS A 23 16.58 14.75 14.19
C LYS A 23 17.59 13.65 14.44
N SER A 24 18.65 13.65 13.63
CA SER A 24 19.88 12.90 13.89
C SER A 24 20.44 13.31 15.24
N ASN A 25 20.75 12.34 16.10
CA ASN A 25 21.49 12.54 17.33
C ASN A 25 22.88 11.91 17.24
N SER A 26 23.77 12.32 18.14
CA SER A 26 25.04 11.66 18.37
C SER A 26 24.78 10.22 18.84
N TYR A 27 25.67 9.29 18.48
CA TYR A 27 25.64 7.83 18.72
C TYR A 27 25.53 7.37 20.21
N ILE A 28 24.57 7.86 20.99
CA ILE A 28 24.44 7.61 22.44
C ILE A 28 23.07 7.03 22.85
N PHE A 29 22.34 6.42 21.91
CA PHE A 29 21.01 5.80 22.15
C PHE A 29 19.94 6.76 22.71
N GLU A 30 20.15 8.07 22.64
CA GLU A 30 19.27 9.09 23.23
C GLU A 30 17.86 9.05 22.62
N ASP A 31 17.76 8.71 21.33
CA ASP A 31 16.51 8.58 20.59
C ASP A 31 15.63 7.45 21.14
N CYS A 32 16.25 6.36 21.60
CA CYS A 32 15.56 5.23 22.21
C CYS A 32 14.88 5.67 23.52
N TYR A 33 15.58 6.43 24.35
CA TYR A 33 15.01 6.98 25.58
C TYR A 33 13.93 8.03 25.29
N ILE A 34 14.14 8.91 24.30
CA ILE A 34 13.14 9.91 23.91
C ILE A 34 11.84 9.23 23.47
N ARG A 35 11.90 8.22 22.60
CA ARG A 35 10.69 7.51 22.12
C ARG A 35 9.97 6.80 23.25
N ALA A 36 10.71 6.10 24.12
CA ALA A 36 10.12 5.44 25.28
C ALA A 36 9.45 6.44 26.22
N ASN A 37 10.10 7.58 26.52
CA ASN A 37 9.54 8.62 27.37
C ASN A 37 8.30 9.27 26.75
N GLN A 38 8.31 9.57 25.46
CA GLN A 38 7.13 10.11 24.76
C GLN A 38 5.93 9.14 24.82
N ALA A 39 6.17 7.85 24.60
CA ALA A 39 5.12 6.82 24.76
C ALA A 39 4.59 6.77 26.19
N ASN A 40 5.46 6.89 27.19
CA ASN A 40 5.07 6.89 28.60
C ASN A 40 4.25 8.13 28.98
N GLU A 41 4.59 9.31 28.47
CA GLU A 41 3.78 10.53 28.71
C GLU A 41 2.37 10.39 28.13
N ILE A 42 2.23 9.80 26.94
CA ILE A 42 0.93 9.51 26.34
C ILE A 42 0.14 8.51 27.19
N ALA A 43 0.80 7.48 27.72
CA ALA A 43 0.18 6.49 28.59
C ALA A 43 -0.32 7.04 29.94
N LYS A 44 0.12 8.24 30.36
CA LYS A 44 -0.42 8.90 31.56
C LYS A 44 -1.82 9.47 31.35
N VAL A 45 -2.16 9.82 30.10
CA VAL A 45 -3.42 10.51 29.76
C VAL A 45 -4.34 9.69 28.85
N SER A 46 -3.88 8.53 28.38
CA SER A 46 -4.63 7.63 27.51
C SER A 46 -4.27 6.17 27.80
N ALA A 47 -5.24 5.27 27.67
CA ALA A 47 -4.99 3.84 27.75
C ALA A 47 -4.28 3.38 26.47
N VAL A 48 -3.03 2.96 26.59
CA VAL A 48 -2.22 2.44 25.47
C VAL A 48 -2.03 0.94 25.66
N GLU A 49 -2.58 0.15 24.74
CA GLU A 49 -2.56 -1.32 24.81
C GLU A 49 -1.22 -1.92 24.36
N LEU A 50 -0.55 -1.26 23.42
CA LEU A 50 0.68 -1.74 22.82
C LEU A 50 1.52 -0.58 22.27
N TYR A 51 2.82 -0.63 22.52
CA TYR A 51 3.83 0.16 21.82
C TYR A 51 4.48 -0.68 20.71
N VAL A 52 4.46 -0.18 19.47
CA VAL A 52 5.01 -0.87 18.30
C VAL A 52 6.11 -0.02 17.69
N GLU A 53 7.32 -0.56 17.73
CA GLU A 53 8.47 0.05 17.08
C GLU A 53 8.79 -0.69 15.78
N ILE A 54 9.03 0.04 14.68
CA ILE A 54 9.16 -0.55 13.34
C ILE A 54 10.55 -0.23 12.78
N HIS A 55 11.31 -1.28 12.46
CA HIS A 55 12.67 -1.24 11.93
C HIS A 55 12.81 -2.06 10.64
N ILE A 56 13.90 -1.80 9.93
CA ILE A 56 14.42 -2.64 8.86
C ILE A 56 15.80 -3.12 9.32
N ASN A 57 16.00 -4.43 9.29
CA ASN A 57 17.18 -5.08 9.81
C ASN A 57 18.38 -4.91 8.87
N ALA A 58 19.57 -5.23 9.36
CA ALA A 58 20.80 -5.34 8.58
C ALA A 58 21.72 -6.42 9.18
N GLY A 59 22.74 -6.84 8.45
CA GLY A 59 23.71 -7.86 8.85
C GLY A 59 23.70 -9.11 7.97
N GLY A 60 23.18 -9.04 6.74
CA GLY A 60 23.26 -10.13 5.75
C GLY A 60 22.31 -11.31 6.03
N GLY A 61 21.24 -11.09 6.79
CA GLY A 61 20.19 -12.09 7.04
C GLY A 61 19.05 -12.04 6.02
N SER A 62 18.03 -12.87 6.23
CA SER A 62 16.77 -12.79 5.50
C SER A 62 15.59 -13.13 6.40
N GLY A 63 14.48 -12.42 6.23
CA GLY A 63 13.23 -12.68 6.91
C GLY A 63 12.89 -11.74 8.06
N SER A 64 11.63 -11.77 8.48
CA SER A 64 11.09 -10.93 9.54
C SER A 64 11.32 -11.54 10.92
N GLU A 65 11.65 -10.70 11.92
CA GLU A 65 11.58 -11.06 13.34
C GLU A 65 10.89 -9.97 14.16
N VAL A 66 10.36 -10.36 15.34
CA VAL A 66 9.80 -9.38 16.28
C VAL A 66 10.40 -9.58 17.66
N CYS A 67 11.02 -8.52 18.17
CA CYS A 67 11.69 -8.50 19.46
C CYS A 67 10.74 -8.14 20.60
N VAL A 68 10.89 -8.85 21.72
CA VAL A 68 10.13 -8.69 22.96
C VAL A 68 11.05 -8.77 24.17
N THR A 69 10.60 -8.30 25.34
CA THR A 69 11.29 -8.58 26.62
C THR A 69 10.99 -10.00 27.15
N GLY A 70 9.96 -10.66 26.61
CA GLY A 70 9.46 -11.95 27.08
C GLY A 70 8.59 -11.87 28.35
N LYS A 71 8.41 -10.67 28.93
CA LYS A 71 7.70 -10.48 30.21
C LYS A 71 6.19 -10.24 30.06
N SER A 72 5.72 -9.92 28.85
CA SER A 72 4.32 -9.62 28.56
C SER A 72 3.75 -10.63 27.58
N GLU A 73 2.78 -11.41 28.03
CA GLU A 73 2.07 -12.38 27.20
C GLU A 73 1.37 -11.70 26.01
N VAL A 74 0.78 -10.53 26.24
CA VAL A 74 0.15 -9.71 25.20
C VAL A 74 1.17 -9.31 24.12
N ALA A 75 2.34 -8.81 24.52
CA ALA A 75 3.40 -8.45 23.58
C ALA A 75 3.91 -9.67 22.78
N ASN A 76 4.08 -10.81 23.46
CA ASN A 76 4.52 -12.06 22.82
C ASN A 76 3.52 -12.54 21.75
N GLN A 77 2.22 -12.45 22.02
CA GLN A 77 1.17 -12.83 21.08
C GLN A 77 1.13 -11.92 19.85
N TYR A 78 1.19 -10.60 20.04
CA TYR A 78 1.29 -9.67 18.92
C TYR A 78 2.55 -9.89 18.10
N ALA A 79 3.69 -10.10 18.76
CA ALA A 79 4.95 -10.38 18.09
C ALA A 79 4.88 -11.63 17.19
N ALA A 80 4.28 -12.72 17.68
CA ALA A 80 4.12 -13.94 16.90
C ALA A 80 3.20 -13.74 15.68
N LYS A 81 2.07 -13.05 15.86
CA LYS A 81 1.13 -12.74 14.78
C LYS A 81 1.76 -11.87 13.70
N ILE A 82 2.45 -10.80 14.10
CA ILE A 82 3.10 -9.87 13.17
C ILE A 82 4.24 -10.55 12.42
N SER A 83 5.12 -11.30 13.10
CA SER A 83 6.21 -12.04 12.45
C SER A 83 5.69 -13.03 11.40
N THR A 84 4.56 -13.70 11.70
CA THR A 84 3.91 -14.63 10.78
C THR A 84 3.28 -13.92 9.59
N SER A 85 2.58 -12.81 9.84
CA SER A 85 1.94 -12.01 8.79
C SER A 85 2.96 -11.40 7.84
N LEU A 86 4.07 -10.87 8.35
CA LEU A 86 5.17 -10.31 7.54
C LEU A 86 5.84 -11.37 6.66
N SER A 87 6.26 -12.48 7.28
CA SER A 87 6.86 -13.61 6.54
C SER A 87 5.93 -14.08 5.42
N SER A 88 4.64 -14.22 5.70
CA SER A 88 3.64 -14.67 4.72
C SER A 88 3.38 -13.64 3.62
N ALA A 89 3.38 -12.34 3.94
CA ALA A 89 3.10 -11.27 2.98
C ALA A 89 4.28 -11.02 2.04
N LEU A 90 5.52 -11.22 2.51
CA LEU A 90 6.74 -10.98 1.74
C LEU A 90 7.33 -12.25 1.12
N SER A 91 6.78 -13.42 1.44
CA SER A 91 7.35 -14.72 1.07
C SER A 91 8.81 -14.88 1.53
N LEU A 92 9.13 -14.32 2.69
CA LEU A 92 10.46 -14.38 3.32
C LEU A 92 10.44 -15.31 4.53
N PRO A 93 11.60 -15.81 4.99
CA PRO A 93 11.68 -16.67 6.18
C PRO A 93 11.05 -16.01 7.43
N ASN A 94 10.29 -16.79 8.20
CA ASN A 94 9.82 -16.35 9.52
C ASN A 94 10.90 -16.64 10.57
N ARG A 95 11.64 -15.61 11.00
CA ARG A 95 12.65 -15.76 12.07
C ARG A 95 12.03 -15.77 13.47
N GLY A 96 10.74 -15.45 13.58
CA GLY A 96 9.92 -15.59 14.77
C GLY A 96 10.18 -14.52 15.83
N VAL A 97 9.66 -14.80 17.03
CA VAL A 97 9.80 -13.92 18.18
C VAL A 97 11.19 -14.05 18.80
N LYS A 98 11.86 -12.93 19.07
CA LYS A 98 13.18 -12.88 19.72
C LYS A 98 13.09 -12.19 21.07
N THR A 99 13.57 -12.84 22.13
CA THR A 99 13.76 -12.15 23.41
C THR A 99 15.04 -11.31 23.34
N ARG A 100 14.93 -10.01 23.60
CA ARG A 100 16.04 -9.05 23.56
C ARG A 100 15.96 -8.06 24.71
N ASN A 101 17.14 -7.54 25.09
CA ASN A 101 17.27 -6.51 26.11
C ASN A 101 17.46 -5.13 25.44
N LEU A 102 16.41 -4.58 24.84
CA LEU A 102 16.45 -3.31 24.10
C LEU A 102 15.91 -2.16 24.95
N ILE A 103 16.52 -0.97 24.84
CA ILE A 103 16.18 0.20 25.67
C ILE A 103 14.69 0.52 25.57
N VAL A 104 14.17 0.65 24.34
CA VAL A 104 12.76 0.99 24.07
C VAL A 104 11.78 -0.02 24.66
N LEU A 105 12.10 -1.31 24.61
CA LEU A 105 11.25 -2.38 25.13
C LEU A 105 11.27 -2.44 26.67
N ASN A 106 12.37 -2.03 27.29
CA ASN A 106 12.53 -2.05 28.75
C ASN A 106 12.05 -0.78 29.44
N ASN A 107 12.07 0.36 28.73
CA ASN A 107 11.77 1.67 29.31
C ASN A 107 10.35 2.16 28.97
N THR A 108 9.56 1.38 28.23
CA THR A 108 8.13 1.64 28.00
C THR A 108 7.28 0.97 29.09
N VAL A 109 6.24 1.67 29.56
CA VAL A 109 5.38 1.19 30.68
C VAL A 109 4.24 0.27 30.24
N MET A 110 3.89 0.30 28.95
CA MET A 110 2.90 -0.56 28.32
C MET A 110 3.58 -1.77 27.64
N PRO A 111 2.85 -2.84 27.27
CA PRO A 111 3.38 -3.90 26.43
C PRO A 111 4.08 -3.33 25.19
N ALA A 112 5.27 -3.84 24.87
CA ALA A 112 6.10 -3.29 23.80
C ALA A 112 6.71 -4.37 22.92
N ILE A 113 6.73 -4.09 21.61
CA ILE A 113 7.36 -4.92 20.59
C ILE A 113 8.23 -4.07 19.66
N LEU A 114 9.28 -4.67 19.10
CA LEU A 114 10.07 -4.08 18.03
C LEU A 114 10.08 -5.02 16.83
N VAL A 115 9.53 -4.55 15.72
CA VAL A 115 9.36 -5.31 14.48
C VAL A 115 10.54 -5.04 13.57
N GLU A 116 11.30 -6.08 13.26
CA GLU A 116 12.30 -6.08 12.18
C GLU A 116 11.64 -6.66 10.93
N CYS A 117 11.22 -5.79 10.00
CA CYS A 117 10.34 -6.23 8.92
C CYS A 117 11.02 -7.17 7.93
N LEU A 118 12.26 -6.86 7.56
CA LEU A 118 13.11 -7.57 6.59
C LEU A 118 14.55 -7.02 6.68
N PHE A 119 15.49 -7.55 5.90
CA PHE A 119 16.87 -7.07 5.82
C PHE A 119 17.09 -6.06 4.68
N ALA A 120 17.62 -4.87 4.99
CA ALA A 120 17.94 -3.84 3.99
C ALA A 120 19.17 -4.19 3.12
N ASP A 121 20.02 -5.11 3.59
CA ASP A 121 21.31 -5.43 3.00
C ASP A 121 21.39 -6.87 2.44
N SER A 122 20.25 -7.44 2.08
CA SER A 122 20.13 -8.74 1.41
C SER A 122 19.09 -8.71 0.29
N TYR A 123 18.80 -9.86 -0.32
CA TYR A 123 17.76 -10.01 -1.34
C TYR A 123 16.35 -9.65 -0.83
N ASP A 124 16.16 -9.58 0.49
CA ASP A 124 14.96 -9.04 1.12
C ASP A 124 14.62 -7.62 0.62
N ALA A 125 15.64 -6.83 0.26
CA ALA A 125 15.45 -5.47 -0.25
C ALA A 125 14.67 -5.45 -1.59
N ASP A 126 14.78 -6.50 -2.40
CA ASP A 126 14.11 -6.60 -3.71
C ASP A 126 12.59 -6.78 -3.56
N VAL A 127 12.13 -7.30 -2.41
CA VAL A 127 10.71 -7.47 -2.10
C VAL A 127 10.19 -6.39 -1.14
N TYR A 128 10.99 -5.36 -0.85
CA TYR A 128 10.55 -4.25 -0.03
C TYR A 128 9.36 -3.53 -0.67
N ASN A 129 8.22 -3.57 0.01
CA ASN A 129 7.05 -2.78 -0.34
C ASN A 129 6.40 -2.25 0.95
N SER A 130 6.40 -0.92 1.11
CA SER A 130 5.93 -0.30 2.35
C SER A 130 4.43 -0.47 2.59
N GLU A 131 3.63 -0.58 1.53
CA GLU A 131 2.18 -0.83 1.62
C GLU A 131 1.94 -2.25 2.16
N VAL A 132 2.59 -3.25 1.56
CA VAL A 132 2.49 -4.67 1.94
C VAL A 132 2.94 -4.89 3.38
N ILE A 133 4.08 -4.31 3.76
CA ILE A 133 4.63 -4.41 5.12
C ILE A 133 3.68 -3.76 6.13
N ALA A 134 3.18 -2.55 5.84
CA ALA A 134 2.26 -1.86 6.74
C ALA A 134 0.96 -2.66 6.94
N ARG A 135 0.35 -3.16 5.86
CA ARG A 135 -0.84 -4.03 5.95
C ARG A 135 -0.55 -5.31 6.73
N ALA A 136 0.60 -5.93 6.53
CA ALA A 136 0.98 -7.14 7.26
C ALA A 136 1.13 -6.89 8.77
N ILE A 137 1.71 -5.75 9.18
CA ILE A 137 1.78 -5.34 10.59
C ILE A 137 0.37 -5.13 11.14
N VAL A 138 -0.48 -4.39 10.44
CA VAL A 138 -1.86 -4.10 10.88
C VAL A 138 -2.68 -5.38 11.02
N ASN A 139 -2.59 -6.31 10.07
CA ASN A 139 -3.24 -7.62 10.16
C ASN A 139 -2.75 -8.42 11.38
N GLY A 140 -1.47 -8.32 11.73
CA GLY A 140 -0.93 -8.94 12.94
C GLY A 140 -1.44 -8.30 14.23
N LEU A 141 -1.75 -6.99 14.20
CA LEU A 141 -2.22 -6.20 15.35
C LEU A 141 -3.72 -6.35 15.60
N VAL A 142 -4.55 -6.25 14.58
CA VAL A 142 -6.02 -6.26 14.75
C VAL A 142 -6.61 -7.66 14.55
N GLY A 143 -5.77 -8.61 14.12
CA GLY A 143 -6.22 -9.85 13.53
C GLY A 143 -6.65 -9.63 12.09
N VAL A 144 -6.82 -10.73 11.36
CA VAL A 144 -7.61 -10.65 10.14
C VAL A 144 -9.03 -10.41 10.62
N ASP A 145 -9.59 -9.22 10.38
CA ASP A 145 -11.04 -9.07 10.47
C ASP A 145 -11.62 -10.19 9.62
N ASN A 146 -12.46 -11.05 10.19
CA ASN A 146 -13.32 -11.95 9.42
C ASN A 146 -14.37 -11.16 8.62
N SER A 147 -14.11 -9.89 8.28
CA SER A 147 -14.59 -9.36 7.01
C SER A 147 -14.10 -10.32 5.94
N ASN A 148 -15.02 -10.85 5.14
CA ASN A 148 -14.75 -11.80 4.07
C ASN A 148 -13.87 -11.21 2.94
N ASP A 149 -12.69 -10.67 3.24
CA ASP A 149 -11.58 -10.59 2.30
C ASP A 149 -11.06 -12.02 2.18
N GLY A 150 -11.80 -12.85 1.42
CA GLY A 150 -11.42 -14.22 1.13
C GLY A 150 -9.96 -14.28 0.66
N GLU A 151 -9.31 -15.44 0.84
CA GLU A 151 -8.00 -15.71 0.25
C GLU A 151 -7.92 -15.08 -1.15
N TRP A 152 -6.88 -14.28 -1.39
CA TRP A 152 -6.70 -13.64 -2.69
C TRP A 152 -6.83 -14.70 -3.76
N LYS A 153 -7.82 -14.54 -4.63
CA LYS A 153 -7.99 -15.44 -5.77
C LYS A 153 -7.05 -14.99 -6.88
N PHE A 154 -6.57 -15.94 -7.66
CA PHE A 154 -5.87 -15.60 -8.88
C PHE A 154 -6.84 -14.81 -9.78
N GLY A 155 -6.39 -13.68 -10.30
CA GLY A 155 -7.19 -12.73 -11.07
C GLY A 155 -7.73 -11.55 -10.25
N TRP A 156 -8.92 -11.07 -10.62
CA TRP A 156 -9.55 -9.88 -10.05
C TRP A 156 -10.04 -10.09 -8.63
N ASN A 157 -9.63 -9.22 -7.71
CA ASN A 157 -10.09 -9.16 -6.33
C ASN A 157 -10.64 -7.76 -6.02
N ARG A 158 -11.49 -7.64 -5.00
CA ARG A 158 -12.12 -6.37 -4.61
C ARG A 158 -12.30 -6.29 -3.11
N ASN A 159 -12.13 -5.09 -2.57
CA ASN A 159 -12.52 -4.72 -1.22
C ASN A 159 -13.24 -3.34 -1.25
N ASP A 160 -13.42 -2.73 -0.08
CA ASP A 160 -14.09 -1.43 0.06
C ASP A 160 -13.32 -0.26 -0.56
N VAL A 161 -12.03 -0.45 -0.90
CA VAL A 161 -11.19 0.57 -1.54
C VAL A 161 -11.29 0.49 -3.06
N GLY A 162 -11.24 -0.71 -3.63
CA GLY A 162 -11.27 -0.88 -5.08
C GLY A 162 -10.93 -2.28 -5.55
N TRP A 163 -10.72 -2.40 -6.86
CA TRP A 163 -10.32 -3.63 -7.53
C TRP A 163 -8.80 -3.73 -7.61
N TRP A 164 -8.23 -4.91 -7.43
CA TRP A 164 -6.83 -5.20 -7.78
C TRP A 164 -6.75 -6.52 -8.53
N TYR A 165 -5.64 -6.73 -9.24
CA TYR A 165 -5.41 -7.97 -9.97
C TYR A 165 -4.23 -8.73 -9.38
N CYS A 166 -4.48 -9.93 -8.86
CA CYS A 166 -3.48 -10.83 -8.31
C CYS A 166 -3.04 -11.85 -9.38
N ASN A 167 -1.75 -11.92 -9.69
CA ASN A 167 -1.22 -12.89 -10.65
C ASN A 167 -0.43 -14.04 -9.99
N ASP A 168 -0.23 -13.99 -8.68
CA ASP A 168 0.39 -15.06 -7.91
C ASP A 168 -0.20 -15.06 -6.50
N THR A 169 -1.09 -16.00 -6.23
CA THR A 169 -1.73 -16.13 -4.92
C THR A 169 -0.77 -16.65 -3.85
N LYS A 170 0.27 -17.39 -4.24
CA LYS A 170 1.26 -17.95 -3.32
C LYS A 170 2.16 -16.85 -2.79
N ASN A 171 2.66 -16.00 -3.68
CA ASN A 171 3.55 -14.89 -3.32
C ASN A 171 2.80 -13.58 -3.06
N LYS A 172 1.46 -13.58 -3.17
CA LYS A 172 0.61 -12.39 -3.10
C LYS A 172 1.12 -11.27 -4.02
N TYR A 173 1.48 -11.63 -5.24
CA TYR A 173 1.87 -10.64 -6.24
C TYR A 173 0.63 -10.05 -6.92
N TYR A 174 0.64 -8.73 -7.08
CA TYR A 174 -0.42 -7.97 -7.72
C TYR A 174 0.16 -6.78 -8.48
N TYR A 175 -0.60 -6.27 -9.45
CA TYR A 175 -0.15 -5.12 -10.25
C TYR A 175 -0.26 -3.81 -9.47
N THR A 176 0.70 -2.93 -9.71
CA THR A 176 0.76 -1.54 -9.21
C THR A 176 1.17 -0.60 -10.34
N SER A 177 1.19 0.70 -10.06
CA SER A 177 1.63 1.72 -11.02
C SER A 177 3.03 1.46 -11.60
N GLN A 178 3.91 0.76 -10.89
CA GLN A 178 5.25 0.39 -11.37
C GLN A 178 5.22 -0.56 -12.57
N ASN A 179 4.12 -1.29 -12.75
CA ASN A 179 3.99 -2.24 -13.85
C ASN A 179 3.49 -1.59 -15.15
N GLY A 180 3.07 -0.32 -15.12
CA GLY A 180 2.46 0.37 -16.25
C GLY A 180 1.15 -0.27 -16.71
N TRP A 181 0.75 0.02 -17.95
CA TRP A 181 -0.44 -0.55 -18.58
C TRP A 181 -0.40 -2.09 -18.60
N LYS A 182 -1.55 -2.71 -18.37
CA LYS A 182 -1.72 -4.17 -18.38
C LYS A 182 -2.92 -4.57 -19.22
N GLU A 183 -2.66 -5.45 -20.18
CA GLU A 183 -3.69 -6.12 -20.95
C GLU A 183 -4.10 -7.41 -20.21
N ILE A 184 -5.38 -7.52 -19.87
CA ILE A 184 -5.97 -8.65 -19.16
C ILE A 184 -7.29 -8.97 -19.86
N ASP A 185 -7.43 -10.20 -20.37
CA ASP A 185 -8.60 -10.63 -21.13
C ASP A 185 -8.98 -9.65 -22.27
N GLU A 186 -7.99 -9.23 -23.06
CA GLU A 186 -8.11 -8.31 -24.22
C GLU A 186 -8.51 -6.86 -23.88
N GLU A 187 -8.55 -6.53 -22.58
CA GLU A 187 -8.91 -5.21 -22.06
C GLU A 187 -7.71 -4.57 -21.36
N TRP A 188 -7.61 -3.24 -21.41
CA TRP A 188 -6.48 -2.51 -20.84
C TRP A 188 -6.84 -1.87 -19.50
N TYR A 189 -5.94 -2.02 -18.54
CA TYR A 189 -6.06 -1.51 -17.18
C TYR A 189 -4.77 -0.81 -16.76
N ILE A 190 -4.90 0.12 -15.82
CA ILE A 190 -3.78 0.73 -15.12
C ILE A 190 -4.09 0.81 -13.62
N PHE A 191 -3.06 0.68 -12.80
CA PHE A 191 -3.19 0.55 -11.35
C PHE A 191 -2.49 1.71 -10.65
N ASP A 192 -3.01 2.13 -9.49
CA ASP A 192 -2.38 3.13 -8.64
C ASP A 192 -1.14 2.54 -7.92
N SER A 193 -0.43 3.38 -7.16
CA SER A 193 0.75 2.95 -6.40
C SER A 193 0.45 1.93 -5.30
N ARG A 194 -0.81 1.82 -4.88
CA ARG A 194 -1.30 0.85 -3.89
C ARG A 194 -1.81 -0.44 -4.55
N GLY A 195 -1.87 -0.49 -5.89
CA GLY A 195 -2.30 -1.62 -6.70
C GLY A 195 -3.78 -1.68 -7.00
N TYR A 196 -4.53 -0.61 -6.73
CA TYR A 196 -5.93 -0.52 -7.11
C TYR A 196 -6.07 -0.06 -8.55
N ALA A 197 -6.86 -0.78 -9.34
CA ALA A 197 -7.19 -0.41 -10.71
C ALA A 197 -7.93 0.94 -10.70
N LEU A 198 -7.49 1.85 -11.56
CA LEU A 198 -8.14 3.13 -11.74
C LEU A 198 -9.58 2.92 -12.24
N GLN A 199 -10.54 3.66 -11.68
CA GLN A 199 -11.97 3.49 -11.93
C GLN A 199 -12.63 4.86 -12.03
N ASN A 200 -13.44 5.08 -13.07
CA ASN A 200 -14.10 6.37 -13.34
C ASN A 200 -13.14 7.55 -13.29
N SER A 201 -11.95 7.41 -13.87
CA SER A 201 -10.87 8.36 -13.67
C SER A 201 -10.00 8.54 -14.91
N TRP A 202 -9.48 9.75 -15.07
CA TRP A 202 -8.52 10.11 -16.09
C TRP A 202 -7.11 9.62 -15.73
N CYS A 203 -6.35 9.24 -16.75
CA CYS A 203 -4.94 8.89 -16.65
C CYS A 203 -4.16 9.59 -17.77
N TYR A 204 -3.09 10.32 -17.40
CA TYR A 204 -2.17 10.90 -18.38
C TYR A 204 -0.93 10.02 -18.49
N ASP A 205 -0.61 9.62 -19.71
CA ASP A 205 0.61 8.89 -20.01
C ASP A 205 1.69 9.86 -20.49
N GLU A 206 2.75 10.02 -19.70
CA GLU A 206 3.86 10.95 -19.99
C GLU A 206 4.74 10.49 -21.17
N GLU A 207 4.83 9.19 -21.42
CA GLU A 207 5.63 8.64 -22.52
C GLU A 207 4.92 8.87 -23.86
N ILE A 208 3.61 8.61 -23.87
CA ILE A 208 2.77 8.73 -25.07
C ILE A 208 2.21 10.16 -25.24
N LYS A 209 2.29 10.98 -24.19
CA LYS A 209 1.74 12.35 -24.12
C LYS A 209 0.27 12.41 -24.49
N SER A 210 -0.53 11.56 -23.86
CA SER A 210 -1.96 11.44 -24.16
C SER A 210 -2.76 11.16 -22.90
N TRP A 211 -3.99 11.66 -22.88
CA TRP A 211 -4.99 11.33 -21.86
C TRP A 211 -5.77 10.09 -22.25
N TYR A 212 -6.08 9.30 -21.24
CA TYR A 212 -6.89 8.08 -21.29
C TYR A 212 -7.96 8.17 -20.20
N TYR A 213 -9.03 7.41 -20.36
CA TYR A 213 -10.08 7.31 -19.34
C TYR A 213 -10.37 5.85 -19.00
N LEU A 214 -10.48 5.55 -17.70
CA LEU A 214 -10.83 4.24 -17.18
C LEU A 214 -12.29 4.28 -16.72
N ASP A 215 -13.12 3.41 -17.26
CA ASP A 215 -14.57 3.40 -17.02
C ASP A 215 -14.94 2.83 -15.63
N SER A 216 -16.24 2.67 -15.40
CA SER A 216 -16.78 2.08 -14.16
C SER A 216 -16.38 0.61 -13.93
N ASN A 217 -15.88 -0.09 -14.94
CA ASN A 217 -15.35 -1.45 -14.86
C ASN A 217 -13.81 -1.46 -14.82
N CYS A 218 -13.18 -0.29 -14.60
CA CYS A 218 -11.73 -0.07 -14.62
C CYS A 218 -11.08 -0.25 -16.00
N LYS A 219 -11.87 -0.37 -17.07
CA LYS A 219 -11.37 -0.63 -18.42
C LYS A 219 -11.04 0.67 -19.13
N MET A 220 -9.92 0.68 -19.86
CA MET A 220 -9.57 1.78 -20.74
C MET A 220 -10.59 1.93 -21.85
N VAL A 221 -11.18 3.11 -21.93
CA VAL A 221 -12.09 3.49 -23.01
C VAL A 221 -11.31 3.64 -24.30
N ARG A 222 -11.79 2.99 -25.37
CA ARG A 222 -11.20 3.11 -26.71
C ARG A 222 -12.23 2.99 -27.82
N GLY A 223 -11.96 3.68 -28.92
CA GLY A 223 -12.68 3.54 -30.19
C GLY A 223 -12.24 2.33 -30.99
N ASN A 224 -12.72 2.28 -32.23
CA ASN A 224 -12.25 1.35 -33.26
C ASN A 224 -11.51 2.10 -34.35
N LYS A 225 -10.81 1.36 -35.21
CA LYS A 225 -10.12 1.94 -36.37
C LYS A 225 -11.04 2.82 -37.21
N GLY A 226 -10.73 4.11 -37.28
CA GLY A 226 -11.51 5.11 -38.03
C GLY A 226 -12.91 5.40 -37.46
N LYS A 227 -13.23 4.90 -36.25
CA LYS A 227 -14.51 5.13 -35.57
C LYS A 227 -14.25 5.45 -34.10
N PRO A 228 -14.09 6.75 -33.76
CA PRO A 228 -13.89 7.17 -32.38
C PRO A 228 -15.03 6.69 -31.47
N LEU A 229 -14.70 6.43 -30.20
CA LEU A 229 -15.72 6.23 -29.18
C LEU A 229 -15.94 7.57 -28.45
N TRP A 230 -17.18 8.05 -28.49
CA TRP A 230 -17.60 9.24 -27.76
C TRP A 230 -18.23 8.84 -26.44
N ILE A 231 -17.76 9.45 -25.36
CA ILE A 231 -18.34 9.27 -24.02
C ILE A 231 -18.53 10.60 -23.31
N TRP A 232 -19.61 10.69 -22.55
CA TRP A 232 -19.84 11.78 -21.62
C TRP A 232 -19.14 11.47 -20.31
N ILE A 233 -18.26 12.37 -19.87
CA ILE A 233 -17.56 12.31 -18.59
C ILE A 233 -17.84 13.63 -17.89
N ASP A 234 -18.49 13.55 -16.73
CA ASP A 234 -19.04 14.71 -16.02
C ASP A 234 -19.95 15.57 -16.93
N SER A 235 -19.53 16.79 -17.26
CA SER A 235 -20.26 17.72 -18.14
C SER A 235 -19.71 17.79 -19.57
N GLY A 236 -18.61 17.08 -19.88
CA GLY A 236 -17.95 17.11 -21.17
C GLY A 236 -18.19 15.86 -22.00
N CYS A 237 -18.13 15.98 -23.33
CA CYS A 237 -18.16 14.85 -24.26
C CYS A 237 -16.79 14.71 -24.93
N TYR A 238 -16.18 13.53 -24.83
CA TYR A 238 -14.81 13.29 -25.25
C TYR A 238 -14.74 12.12 -26.23
N ALA A 239 -13.84 12.22 -27.22
CA ALA A 239 -13.61 11.18 -28.21
C ALA A 239 -12.29 10.45 -27.96
N PHE A 240 -12.29 9.12 -28.10
CA PHE A 240 -11.12 8.27 -27.92
C PHE A 240 -10.84 7.45 -29.18
N ASN A 241 -9.56 7.32 -29.55
CA ASN A 241 -9.13 6.56 -30.71
C ASN A 241 -9.01 5.04 -30.44
N GLU A 242 -8.55 4.26 -31.43
CA GLU A 242 -8.40 2.80 -31.31
C GLU A 242 -7.37 2.33 -30.27
N HIS A 243 -6.47 3.22 -29.86
CA HIS A 243 -5.49 3.00 -28.80
C HIS A 243 -5.95 3.53 -27.45
N GLY A 244 -7.14 4.13 -27.36
CA GLY A 244 -7.67 4.74 -26.13
C GLY A 244 -7.16 6.15 -25.85
N GLN A 245 -6.40 6.75 -26.76
CA GLN A 245 -5.94 8.13 -26.61
C GLN A 245 -7.11 9.09 -26.87
N MET A 246 -7.29 10.03 -25.95
CA MET A 246 -8.25 11.12 -26.11
C MET A 246 -7.80 12.05 -27.23
N TYR A 247 -8.72 12.39 -28.14
CA TYR A 247 -8.49 13.45 -29.12
C TYR A 247 -8.49 14.83 -28.44
N CYS A 248 -7.54 15.68 -28.78
CA CYS A 248 -7.48 17.08 -28.34
C CYS A 248 -6.97 17.99 -29.46
N ASP A 249 -7.45 19.23 -29.49
CA ASP A 249 -7.14 20.29 -30.45
C ASP A 249 -7.09 19.81 -31.92
N CYS A 250 -8.11 19.07 -32.34
CA CYS A 250 -8.17 18.52 -33.69
C CYS A 250 -9.62 18.35 -34.17
N ILE A 251 -9.74 17.94 -35.44
CA ILE A 251 -10.98 17.41 -35.99
C ILE A 251 -10.87 15.88 -35.92
N THR A 252 -11.85 15.23 -35.29
CA THR A 252 -11.90 13.78 -35.15
C THR A 252 -12.14 13.10 -36.51
N PRO A 253 -11.79 11.82 -36.69
CA PRO A 253 -12.00 11.08 -37.95
C PRO A 253 -13.44 11.07 -38.47
N ASP A 254 -14.43 11.23 -37.58
CA ASP A 254 -15.85 11.32 -37.89
C ASP A 254 -16.37 12.75 -38.07
N GLY A 255 -15.47 13.75 -38.05
CA GLY A 255 -15.74 15.12 -38.53
C GLY A 255 -16.09 16.16 -37.47
N TYR A 256 -15.98 15.85 -36.18
CA TYR A 256 -16.30 16.79 -35.10
C TYR A 256 -15.06 17.52 -34.59
N ARG A 257 -15.20 18.79 -34.18
CA ARG A 257 -14.12 19.57 -33.58
C ARG A 257 -14.08 19.31 -32.07
N VAL A 258 -12.87 19.04 -31.56
CA VAL A 258 -12.59 19.00 -30.12
C VAL A 258 -11.60 20.11 -29.74
N GLY A 259 -11.76 20.67 -28.54
CA GLY A 259 -10.91 21.73 -28.01
C GLY A 259 -9.57 21.22 -27.46
N ILE A 260 -8.74 22.13 -26.94
CA ILE A 260 -7.43 21.80 -26.34
C ILE A 260 -7.53 20.86 -25.14
N ASN A 261 -8.66 20.89 -24.42
CA ASN A 261 -8.95 19.97 -23.32
C ASN A 261 -9.68 18.69 -23.78
N GLY A 262 -9.88 18.50 -25.09
CA GLY A 262 -10.52 17.31 -25.68
C GLY A 262 -12.05 17.33 -25.71
N GLU A 263 -12.69 18.30 -25.07
CA GLU A 263 -14.14 18.45 -25.08
C GLU A 263 -14.68 18.75 -26.48
N TRP A 264 -15.77 18.09 -26.85
CA TRP A 264 -16.55 18.39 -28.05
C TRP A 264 -17.02 19.84 -28.04
N LEU A 265 -16.83 20.53 -29.16
CA LEU A 265 -17.34 21.87 -29.38
C LEU A 265 -18.52 21.80 -30.34
N GLU A 266 -19.70 22.20 -29.87
CA GLU A 266 -20.85 22.45 -30.74
C GLU A 266 -20.51 23.71 -31.57
N ILE A 267 -20.47 23.53 -32.90
CA ILE A 267 -20.08 24.56 -33.87
C ILE A 267 -21.31 25.09 -34.58
#